data_AF-A0ABD2MGV3-F1
#
_entry.id   AF-A0ABD2MGV3-F1
#
_cell.length_a   1.000
_cell.length_b   1.000
_cell.length_c   1.000
_cell.angle_alpha   90.00
_cell.angle_beta   90.00
_cell.angle_gamma   90.00
#
_symmetry.space_group_name_H-M   'P 1'
#
loop_
_entity.id
_entity.type
_entity.pdbx_description
1 polymer ?
#
loop_
_entity_poly.entity_id
_entity_poly.type
_entity_poly.pdbx_seq_one_letter_code
_entity_poly.pdbx_strand_id
1 'polypeptide(L)' 'REEIAETWRIYCEKLYAENEEINEHEIKEYEEEPFILQSEITSAILKLKNNKSPGNDKITSEILKGIGEEGT' A
#
# COMPACT_ATOMS: atom_id res chain seq x y z
N ARG A 1 0.04 -27.74 23.70
CA ARG A 1 -0.81 -27.10 22.65
C ARG A 1 -1.86 -26.19 23.28
N GLU A 2 -2.52 -26.65 24.34
CA GLU A 2 -3.51 -25.89 25.11
C GLU A 2 -2.94 -24.62 25.77
N GLU A 3 -1.72 -24.69 26.31
CA GLU A 3 -1.02 -23.53 26.89
C GLU A 3 -0.74 -22.39 25.90
N ILE A 4 -0.49 -22.73 24.63
CA ILE A 4 -0.26 -21.74 23.57
C ILE A 4 -1.59 -21.03 23.27
N ALA A 5 -2.68 -21.79 23.13
CA ALA A 5 -4.00 -21.22 22.89
C ALA A 5 -4.45 -20.32 24.04
N GLU A 6 -4.18 -20.71 25.29
CA GLU A 6 -4.51 -19.92 26.48
C GLU A 6 -3.68 -18.63 26.56
N THR A 7 -2.40 -18.70 26.20
CA THR A 7 -1.53 -17.51 26.11
C THR A 7 -2.06 -16.51 25.07
N TRP A 8 -2.46 -17.00 23.90
CA TRP A 8 -3.08 -16.17 22.86
C TRP A 8 -4.41 -15.57 23.30
N ARG A 9 -5.24 -16.34 23.99
CA ARG A 9 -6.52 -15.87 24.54
C ARG A 9 -6.32 -14.71 25.51
N ILE A 10 -5.42 -14.87 26.48
CA ILE A 10 -5.10 -13.85 27.49
C ILE A 10 -4.53 -12.59 26.84
N TYR A 11 -3.67 -12.74 25.84
CA TYR A 11 -3.09 -11.60 25.11
C TYR A 11 -4.17 -10.79 24.39
N CYS A 12 -5.01 -11.45 23.59
CA CYS A 12 -6.08 -10.77 22.85
C CYS A 12 -7.11 -10.15 23.80
N GLU A 13 -7.46 -10.82 24.89
CA GLU A 13 -8.38 -10.29 25.90
C GLU A 13 -7.83 -9.00 26.53
N LYS A 14 -6.53 -8.92 26.82
CA LYS A 14 -5.90 -7.68 27.30
C LYS A 14 -5.86 -6.59 26.23
N LEU A 15 -5.47 -6.96 25.01
CA LEU A 15 -5.33 -6.02 23.88
C LEU A 15 -6.65 -5.32 23.54
N TYR A 16 -7.77 -6.05 23.62
CA TYR A 16 -9.10 -5.50 23.32
C TYR A 16 -9.86 -4.99 24.55
N ALA A 17 -9.37 -5.24 25.78
CA ALA A 17 -9.91 -4.64 27.00
C ALA A 17 -9.38 -3.22 27.23
N GLU A 18 -8.24 -2.89 26.64
CA GLU A 18 -7.84 -1.50 26.44
C GLU A 18 -8.84 -0.89 25.44
N ASN A 19 -9.92 -0.31 25.96
CA ASN A 19 -10.68 0.69 25.23
C ASN A 19 -9.70 1.84 24.96
N GLU A 20 -8.95 1.75 23.85
CA GLU A 20 -8.56 2.96 23.15
C GLU A 20 -9.88 3.69 22.96
N GLU A 21 -10.10 4.72 23.79
CA GLU A 21 -11.01 5.78 23.43
C GLU A 21 -10.66 6.07 21.98
N ILE A 22 -11.57 5.70 21.08
CA ILE A 22 -11.54 6.21 19.73
C ILE A 22 -11.63 7.70 20.00
N ASN A 23 -10.49 8.37 20.09
CA ASN A 23 -10.39 9.74 19.67
C ASN A 23 -10.97 9.62 18.27
N GLU A 24 -12.27 9.92 18.14
CA GLU A 24 -12.79 10.52 16.93
C GLU A 24 -11.80 11.63 16.70
N HIS A 25 -10.77 11.30 15.93
CA HIS A 25 -9.87 12.29 15.40
C HIS A 25 -10.87 13.19 14.74
N GLU A 26 -11.01 14.42 15.28
CA GLU A 26 -11.70 15.50 14.60
C GLU A 26 -11.40 15.26 13.14
N ILE A 27 -12.44 15.01 12.33
CA ILE A 27 -12.28 14.85 10.91
C ILE A 27 -11.75 16.21 10.48
N LYS A 28 -10.43 16.37 10.56
CA LYS A 28 -9.72 17.50 10.01
C LYS A 28 -10.18 17.49 8.58
N GLU A 29 -10.66 18.63 8.12
CA GLU A 29 -10.95 18.85 6.72
C GLU A 29 -9.66 18.46 5.98
N TYR A 30 -9.59 17.22 5.51
CA TYR A 30 -8.40 16.71 4.86
C TYR A 30 -8.37 17.48 3.55
N GLU A 31 -7.26 18.20 3.32
CA GLU A 31 -7.02 18.74 1.98
C GLU A 31 -7.13 17.57 1.00
N GLU A 32 -8.01 17.71 0.01
CA GLU A 32 -8.16 16.70 -1.03
C GLU A 32 -6.78 16.44 -1.65
N GLU A 33 -6.42 15.17 -1.79
CA GLU A 33 -5.19 14.83 -2.50
C GLU A 33 -5.22 15.45 -3.90
N PRO A 34 -4.08 15.96 -4.40
CA PRO A 34 -4.02 16.54 -5.72
C PRO A 34 -4.38 15.49 -6.77
N PHE A 35 -4.99 15.94 -7.87
CA PHE A 35 -5.22 15.08 -9.02
C PHE A 35 -3.91 14.47 -9.52
N ILE A 36 -3.93 13.18 -9.82
CA ILE A 36 -2.79 12.46 -10.39
C ILE A 36 -2.37 13.16 -11.69
N LEU A 37 -1.14 13.67 -11.73
CA LEU A 37 -0.61 14.35 -12.90
C LEU A 37 0.00 13.33 -13.85
N GLN A 38 -0.16 13.57 -15.16
CA GLN A 38 0.47 12.72 -16.17
C GLN A 38 2.01 12.68 -16.03
N SER A 39 2.61 13.80 -15.64
CA SER A 39 4.04 13.87 -15.35
C SER A 39 4.47 12.95 -14.19
N GLU A 40 3.61 12.71 -13.20
CA GLU A 40 3.87 11.78 -12.10
C GLU A 40 3.86 10.35 -12.61
N ILE A 41 2.90 10.00 -13.46
CA ILE A 41 2.78 8.67 -14.09
C ILE A 41 4.04 8.40 -14.94
N THR A 42 4.41 9.32 -15.83
CA THR A 42 5.62 9.20 -16.66
C THR A 42 6.87 9.04 -15.78
N SER A 43 6.99 9.86 -14.73
CA SER A 43 8.13 9.80 -13.79
C SER A 43 8.21 8.47 -13.04
N ALA A 44 7.06 7.93 -12.61
CA ALA A 44 6.98 6.66 -11.90
C ALA A 44 7.41 5.49 -12.81
N ILE A 45 6.94 5.45 -14.05
CA ILE A 45 7.30 4.42 -15.04
C ILE A 45 8.81 4.45 -15.32
N LEU A 46 9.39 5.63 -15.51
CA LEU A 46 10.83 5.78 -15.77
C LEU A 46 11.69 5.31 -14.58
N LYS A 47 11.22 5.49 -13.35
CA LYS A 47 11.91 5.08 -12.11
C LYS A 47 11.88 3.57 -11.83
N LEU A 48 11.08 2.78 -12.56
CA LEU A 48 11.05 1.33 -12.37
C LEU A 48 12.45 0.72 -12.54
N LYS A 49 12.81 -0.28 -11.72
CA LYS A 49 14.12 -0.93 -11.83
C LYS A 49 14.11 -1.92 -12.99
N ASN A 50 15.19 -1.94 -13.78
CA ASN A 50 15.34 -2.89 -14.87
C ASN A 50 15.64 -4.32 -14.36
N ASN A 51 15.44 -5.31 -15.23
CA ASN A 51 15.72 -6.73 -14.99
C ASN A 51 14.97 -7.30 -13.78
N LYS A 52 13.78 -6.77 -13.48
CA LYS A 52 12.87 -7.38 -12.52
C LYS A 52 12.09 -8.50 -13.20
N SER A 53 11.84 -9.57 -12.44
CA SER A 53 10.99 -10.65 -12.92
C SER A 53 9.60 -10.09 -13.22
N PRO A 54 9.00 -10.44 -14.37
CA PRO A 54 7.65 -9.99 -14.69
C PRO A 54 6.63 -10.59 -13.72
N GLY A 55 5.49 -9.91 -13.59
CA GLY A 55 4.35 -10.40 -12.84
C GLY A 55 3.62 -11.55 -13.53
N ASN A 56 2.44 -11.90 -13.02
CA ASN A 56 1.57 -12.92 -13.63
C ASN A 56 1.11 -12.55 -15.06
N ASP A 57 1.09 -11.25 -15.36
CA ASP A 57 0.79 -10.68 -16.68
C ASP A 57 1.93 -10.86 -17.70
N LYS A 58 3.12 -11.30 -17.25
CA LYS A 58 4.34 -11.46 -18.05
C LYS A 58 4.88 -10.15 -18.65
N ILE A 59 4.46 -8.99 -18.15
CA ILE A 59 4.93 -7.67 -18.61
C ILE A 59 6.14 -7.26 -17.76
N THR A 60 7.22 -6.83 -18.43
CA THR A 60 8.42 -6.32 -17.74
C THR A 60 8.43 -4.79 -17.68
N SER A 61 9.24 -4.25 -16.77
CA SER A 61 9.46 -2.80 -16.66
C SER A 61 9.99 -2.17 -17.95
N GLU A 62 10.79 -2.90 -18.73
CA GLU A 62 11.36 -2.42 -19.99
C GLU A 62 10.27 -2.25 -21.06
N ILE A 63 9.28 -3.14 -21.08
CA ILE A 63 8.13 -3.01 -21.99
C ILE A 63 7.36 -1.73 -21.66
N LEU A 64 7.03 -1.50 -20.38
CA LEU A 64 6.32 -0.30 -19.94
C LEU A 64 7.08 0.99 -20.27
N LYS A 65 8.40 1.00 -20.09
CA LYS A 65 9.24 2.15 -20.46
C LYS A 65 9.34 2.35 -21.97
N GLY A 66 9.30 1.27 -22.74
CA GLY A 66 9.43 1.29 -24.20
C GLY A 66 8.19 1.82 -24.93
N ILE A 67 7.01 1.74 -24.30
CA ILE A 67 5.75 2.23 -24.89
C ILE A 67 5.75 3.78 -24.98
N GLY A 68 6.40 4.47 -24.06
CA GLY A 68 6.50 5.94 -24.08
C GLY A 68 5.14 6.62 -23.95
N GLU A 69 4.94 7.71 -24.70
CA GLU A 69 3.73 8.54 -24.62
C GLU A 69 2.44 7.85 -25.08
N GLU A 70 2.52 6.78 -25.89
CA GLU A 70 1.31 6.05 -26.33
C GLU A 70 0.68 5.22 -25.20
N GLY A 71 1.41 5.04 -24.09
CA GLY A 71 1.00 4.24 -22.93
C GLY A 71 0.71 5.06 -21.67
N THR A 72 0.83 6.38 -21.73
CA THR A 72 0.63 7.32 -20.61
C THR A 72 -0.31 8.44 -21.03
#